data_AF-A0A348N062-F1
#
_entry.id   AF-A0A348N062-F1
#
_cell.length_a   1.000
_cell.length_b   1.000
_cell.length_c   1.000
_cell.angle_alpha   90.00
_cell.angle_beta   90.00
_cell.angle_gamma   90.00
#
_symmetry.space_group_name_H-M   'P 1'
#
loop_
_entity.id
_entity.type
_entity.pdbx_description
1 polymer ?
#
loop_
_entity_poly.entity_id
_entity_poly.type
_entity_poly.pdbx_seq_one_letter_code
_entity_poly.pdbx_strand_id
1 'polypeptide(L)'
;MATTSKNYSIFYVFLVIFAIVMTCVIFLIQQSSFLAIKEVGIKGNLHYIDKTALTRLLKPSVTGSLLNIDTKAIQAAAKSLPWVEHIKVERVWPDRLELTVTEATVLA
;
A
#
# COMPACT_ATOMS: atom_id res chain seq x y z
N MET A 1 -31.23 -36.22 -33.78
CA MET A 1 -30.00 -36.61 -33.05
C MET A 1 -29.46 -35.37 -32.37
N ALA A 2 -29.56 -35.30 -31.04
CA ALA A 2 -29.18 -34.12 -30.26
C ALA A 2 -28.03 -34.50 -29.32
N THR A 3 -26.83 -34.02 -29.60
CA THR A 3 -25.64 -34.16 -28.74
C THR A 3 -24.98 -32.80 -28.56
N THR A 4 -25.69 -31.85 -27.95
CA THR A 4 -25.17 -30.50 -27.66
C THR A 4 -25.03 -30.22 -26.16
N SER A 5 -25.38 -31.14 -25.27
CA SER A 5 -25.40 -30.86 -23.82
C SER A 5 -24.05 -31.01 -23.11
N LYS A 6 -23.11 -31.79 -23.65
CA LYS A 6 -21.89 -32.21 -22.91
C LYS A 6 -20.77 -31.17 -22.91
N ASN A 7 -20.77 -30.25 -23.88
CA ASN A 7 -19.67 -29.30 -24.10
C ASN A 7 -19.71 -28.12 -23.12
N TYR A 8 -20.90 -27.72 -22.66
CA TYR A 8 -21.05 -26.66 -21.67
C TYR A 8 -20.41 -27.06 -20.33
N SER A 9 -20.52 -28.31 -19.92
CA SER A 9 -19.90 -28.80 -18.68
C SER A 9 -18.37 -28.72 -18.73
N ILE A 10 -17.75 -28.98 -19.88
CA ILE A 10 -16.29 -28.87 -20.07
C ILE A 10 -15.86 -27.40 -20.02
N PHE A 11 -16.63 -26.51 -20.67
CA PHE A 11 -16.36 -25.08 -20.62
C PHE A 11 -16.46 -24.52 -19.20
N TYR A 12 -17.47 -24.90 -18.42
CA TYR A 12 -17.58 -24.51 -17.01
C TYR A 12 -16.42 -25.04 -16.16
N VAL A 13 -15.97 -26.29 -16.39
CA VAL A 13 -14.81 -26.84 -15.67
C VAL A 13 -13.54 -26.03 -16.00
N PHE A 14 -13.31 -25.70 -17.27
CA PHE A 14 -12.18 -24.84 -17.65
C PHE A 14 -12.27 -23.44 -17.04
N LEU A 15 -13.47 -22.85 -17.02
CA LEU A 15 -13.70 -21.53 -16.44
C LEU A 15 -13.44 -21.55 -14.92
N VAL A 16 -13.88 -22.59 -14.21
CA VAL A 16 -13.63 -22.76 -12.78
C VAL A 16 -12.14 -23.00 -12.50
N ILE A 17 -11.46 -23.84 -13.28
CA ILE A 17 -10.00 -24.06 -13.15
C ILE A 17 -9.26 -22.74 -13.41
N PHE A 18 -9.63 -21.99 -14.44
CA PHE A 18 -9.03 -20.69 -14.74
C PHE A 18 -9.23 -19.70 -13.59
N ALA A 19 -10.44 -19.63 -13.02
CA ALA A 19 -10.71 -18.79 -11.85
C ALA A 19 -9.85 -19.20 -10.64
N ILE A 20 -9.73 -20.50 -10.36
CA ILE A 20 -8.89 -21.01 -9.26
C ILE A 20 -7.41 -20.66 -9.49
N VAL A 21 -6.90 -20.85 -10.71
CA VAL A 21 -5.52 -20.50 -11.06
C VAL A 21 -5.30 -18.99 -10.89
N MET A 22 -6.22 -18.15 -11.37
CA MET A 22 -6.14 -16.70 -11.20
C MET A 22 -6.11 -16.30 -9.72
N THR A 23 -6.99 -16.88 -8.88
CA THR A 23 -6.99 -16.63 -7.44
C THR A 23 -5.68 -17.07 -6.79
N CYS A 24 -5.15 -18.24 -7.17
CA CYS A 24 -3.88 -18.75 -6.65
C CYS A 24 -2.70 -17.85 -7.03
N VAL A 25 -2.63 -17.41 -8.29
CA VAL A 25 -1.60 -16.47 -8.76
C VAL A 25 -1.67 -15.15 -8.02
N ILE A 26 -2.86 -14.57 -7.85
CA ILE A 26 -3.04 -13.33 -7.07
C ILE A 26 -2.58 -13.54 -5.62
N PHE A 27 -2.94 -14.66 -5.01
CA PHE A 27 -2.54 -14.99 -3.64
C PHE A 27 -1.02 -15.13 -3.50
N LEU A 28 -0.35 -15.79 -4.46
CA LEU A 28 1.11 -15.91 -4.48
C LEU A 28 1.80 -14.55 -4.67
N ILE A 29 1.25 -13.65 -5.49
CA ILE A 29 1.75 -12.29 -5.66
C ILE A 29 1.58 -11.48 -4.36
N GLN A 30 0.46 -11.64 -3.66
CA GLN A 30 0.21 -10.97 -2.38
C GLN A 30 1.09 -11.48 -1.25
N GLN A 31 1.39 -12.79 -1.20
CA GLN A 31 2.32 -13.38 -0.23
C GLN A 31 3.79 -13.08 -0.55
N SER A 32 4.10 -12.65 -1.77
CA SER A 32 5.48 -12.35 -2.13
C SER A 32 5.98 -11.15 -1.33
N SER A 33 7.03 -11.40 -0.53
CA SER A 33 7.76 -10.40 0.27
C SER A 33 8.35 -9.24 -0.55
N PHE A 34 8.25 -9.29 -1.88
CA PHE A 34 8.59 -8.20 -2.79
C PHE A 34 7.81 -6.91 -2.54
N LEU A 35 6.59 -7.03 -2.01
CA LEU A 35 5.72 -5.89 -1.74
C LEU A 35 5.72 -5.47 -0.27
N ALA A 36 6.56 -6.09 0.56
CA ALA A 36 6.76 -5.61 1.92
C ALA A 36 7.37 -4.21 1.85
N ILE A 37 6.79 -3.26 2.56
CA ILE A 37 7.34 -1.90 2.64
C ILE A 37 8.64 -1.99 3.43
N LYS A 38 9.76 -1.72 2.76
CA LYS A 38 11.09 -1.78 3.38
C LYS A 38 11.58 -0.40 3.79
N GLU A 39 11.22 0.62 3.04
CA GLU A 39 11.74 1.97 3.24
C GLU A 39 10.64 3.02 3.23
N VAL A 40 10.68 3.89 4.24
CA VAL A 40 9.84 5.09 4.34
C VAL A 40 10.76 6.29 4.11
N GLY A 41 10.66 6.88 2.92
CA GLY A 41 11.39 8.10 2.57
C GLY A 41 10.58 9.31 2.99
N ILE A 42 11.19 10.23 3.74
CA ILE A 42 10.57 11.50 4.10
C ILE A 42 11.25 12.62 3.32
N LYS A 43 10.47 13.27 2.45
CA LYS A 43 10.85 14.48 1.73
C LYS A 43 10.11 15.68 2.33
N GLY A 44 10.74 16.85 2.27
CA GLY A 44 10.21 18.06 2.90
C GLY A 44 11.30 18.86 3.59
N ASN A 45 11.07 20.16 3.73
CA ASN A 45 11.96 21.06 4.42
C ASN A 45 11.65 21.00 5.92
N LEU A 46 12.02 19.88 6.55
CA LEU A 46 11.90 19.70 7.99
C LEU A 46 13.05 20.46 8.64
N HIS A 47 12.74 21.58 9.30
CA HIS A 47 13.74 22.42 9.97
C HIS A 47 13.81 22.09 11.46
N TYR A 48 12.69 21.70 12.06
CA TYR A 48 12.59 21.53 13.51
C TYR A 48 12.58 20.06 13.94
N ILE A 49 12.22 19.13 13.05
CA ILE A 49 12.05 17.71 13.41
C ILE A 49 12.97 16.79 12.63
N ASP A 50 13.61 15.88 13.36
CA ASP A 50 14.46 14.84 12.78
C ASP A 50 13.61 13.82 12.00
N LYS A 51 14.01 13.57 10.75
CA LYS A 51 13.41 12.56 9.87
C LYS A 51 13.34 11.19 10.54
N THR A 52 14.37 10.81 11.31
CA THR A 52 14.40 9.51 12.00
C THR A 52 13.36 9.40 13.11
N ALA A 53 13.05 10.50 13.79
CA ALA A 53 12.00 10.56 14.80
C ALA A 53 10.62 10.41 14.16
N LEU A 54 10.36 11.11 13.05
CA LEU A 54 9.11 10.97 12.28
C LEU A 54 8.95 9.53 11.76
N THR A 55 10.01 8.93 11.19
CA THR A 55 9.96 7.53 10.72
C THR A 55 9.58 6.58 11.85
N ARG A 56 10.14 6.75 13.06
CA ARG A 56 9.78 5.91 14.21
C ARG A 56 8.32 6.06 14.62
N LEU A 57 7.80 7.30 14.64
CA LEU A 57 6.41 7.58 15.00
C LEU A 57 5.42 7.01 13.98
N LEU A 58 5.76 7.06 12.69
CA LEU A 58 4.91 6.55 11.62
C LEU A 58 5.08 5.04 11.39
N LYS A 59 6.18 4.43 11.84
CA LYS A 59 6.46 2.99 11.71
C LYS A 59 5.27 2.08 12.08
N PRO A 60 4.57 2.25 13.23
CA PRO A 60 3.40 1.44 13.55
C PRO A 60 2.21 1.64 12.59
N SER A 61 2.07 2.83 12.00
CA SER A 61 1.04 3.09 10.98
C SER A 61 1.40 2.52 9.61
N VAL A 62 2.70 2.26 9.37
CA VAL A 62 3.22 1.64 8.15
C VAL A 62 3.30 0.12 8.33
N THR A 63 2.14 -0.52 8.54
CA THR A 63 2.06 -1.98 8.71
C THR A 63 1.31 -2.59 7.54
N GLY A 64 1.99 -3.40 6.72
CA GLY A 64 1.37 -4.15 5.61
C GLY A 64 2.21 -4.24 4.34
N SER A 65 1.56 -4.69 3.26
CA SER A 65 2.11 -4.71 1.90
C SER A 65 1.81 -3.39 1.18
N LEU A 66 2.71 -2.94 0.31
CA LEU A 66 2.52 -1.75 -0.53
C LEU A 66 1.24 -1.77 -1.36
N LEU A 67 0.74 -2.96 -1.70
CA LEU A 67 -0.55 -3.12 -2.38
C LEU A 67 -1.73 -2.78 -1.47
N ASN A 68 -1.71 -3.24 -0.22
CA ASN A 68 -2.86 -3.22 0.68
C ASN A 68 -2.74 -2.17 1.79
N ILE A 69 -1.71 -1.32 1.75
CA ILE A 69 -1.51 -0.32 2.79
C ILE A 69 -2.51 0.83 2.69
N ASP A 70 -3.10 1.18 3.83
CA ASP A 70 -3.98 2.33 3.94
C ASP A 70 -3.17 3.63 4.04
N THR A 71 -3.00 4.29 2.90
CA THR A 71 -2.33 5.59 2.84
C THR A 71 -3.12 6.70 3.52
N LYS A 72 -4.45 6.57 3.65
CA LYS A 72 -5.29 7.54 4.36
C LYS A 72 -5.10 7.41 5.86
N ALA A 73 -4.99 6.19 6.39
CA ALA A 73 -4.67 5.97 7.80
C ALA A 73 -3.32 6.59 8.17
N ILE A 74 -2.29 6.39 7.33
CA ILE A 74 -0.97 7.01 7.52
C ILE A 74 -1.09 8.54 7.47
N GLN A 75 -1.83 9.08 6.50
CA GLN A 75 -2.04 10.51 6.37
C GLN A 75 -2.76 11.10 7.60
N ALA A 76 -3.77 10.40 8.12
CA ALA A 76 -4.51 10.80 9.32
C ALA A 76 -3.62 10.74 10.57
N ALA A 77 -2.83 9.67 10.74
CA ALA A 77 -1.89 9.55 11.84
C ALA A 77 -0.85 10.69 11.80
N ALA A 78 -0.31 11.01 10.63
CA ALA A 78 0.61 12.13 10.50
C ALA A 78 -0.06 13.50 10.73
N LYS A 79 -1.30 13.72 10.26
CA LYS A 79 -2.05 14.96 10.53
C LYS A 79 -2.45 15.15 11.98
N SER A 80 -2.47 14.08 12.78
CA SER A 80 -2.70 14.21 14.23
C SER A 80 -1.55 14.93 14.95
N LEU A 81 -0.39 15.05 14.29
CA LEU A 81 0.76 15.76 14.82
C LEU A 81 0.54 17.27 14.65
N PRO A 82 0.59 18.06 15.74
CA PRO A 82 0.20 19.48 15.73
C PRO A 82 1.10 20.39 14.89
N TRP A 83 2.27 19.90 14.52
CA TRP A 83 3.28 20.61 13.72
C TRP A 83 3.23 20.24 12.22
N VAL A 84 2.36 19.31 11.80
CA VAL A 84 2.18 18.92 10.40
C VAL A 84 1.05 19.76 9.79
N GLU A 85 1.40 20.69 8.90
CA GLU A 85 0.42 21.50 8.16
C GLU A 85 -0.12 20.73 6.95
N HIS A 86 0.79 20.18 6.15
CA HIS A 86 0.45 19.41 4.96
C HIS A 86 1.23 18.12 4.92
N ILE A 87 0.57 17.03 4.51
CA ILE A 87 1.23 15.77 4.23
C ILE A 87 0.65 15.11 2.99
N LYS A 88 1.56 14.67 2.12
CA LYS A 88 1.31 13.87 0.94
C LYS A 88 1.98 12.51 1.11
N VAL A 89 1.21 11.44 0.89
CA VAL A 89 1.69 10.06 0.97
C VAL A 89 1.62 9.46 -0.43
N GLU A 90 2.77 9.16 -1.03
CA GLU A 90 2.86 8.58 -2.36
C GLU A 90 3.52 7.19 -2.30
N ARG A 91 3.00 6.28 -3.14
CA ARG A 91 3.54 4.93 -3.27
C ARG A 91 4.61 4.95 -4.36
N VAL A 92 5.84 4.62 -4.00
CA VAL A 92 6.98 4.51 -4.93
C VAL A 92 7.31 3.04 -5.08
N TRP A 93 6.89 2.47 -6.21
CA TRP A 93 7.15 1.08 -6.51
C TRP A 93 8.66 0.82 -6.67
N PRO A 94 9.17 -0.36 -6.26
CA PRO A 94 8.40 -1.54 -5.84
C PRO A 94 8.18 -1.70 -4.32
N ASP A 95 8.94 -1.02 -3.47
CA ASP A 95 9.03 -1.33 -2.02
C ASP A 95 9.14 -0.08 -1.11
N ARG A 96 8.89 1.13 -1.64
CA ARG A 96 9.06 2.40 -0.93
C ARG A 96 7.75 3.19 -0.76
N LEU A 97 7.58 3.79 0.42
CA LEU A 97 6.61 4.85 0.64
C LEU A 97 7.33 6.19 0.74
N GLU A 98 6.86 7.17 -0.01
CA GLU A 98 7.39 8.53 0.01
C GLU A 98 6.39 9.46 0.69
N LEU A 99 6.83 10.07 1.77
CA LEU A 99 6.06 11.02 2.57
C LEU A 99 6.61 12.40 2.31
N THR A 100 5.82 13.28 1.70
CA THR A 100 6.16 14.70 1.62
C THR A 100 5.46 15.44 2.74
N VAL A 101 6.23 15.98 3.69
CA VAL A 101 5.71 16.68 4.88
C VAL A 101 6.07 18.15 4.82
N THR A 102 5.10 19.01 5.09
CA THR A 102 5.26 20.45 5.27
C THR A 102 4.99 20.79 6.73
N GLU A 103 6.00 21.34 7.41
CA GLU A 103 5.89 21.81 8.79
C GLU A 103 5.02 23.07 8.85
N ALA A 104 4.14 23.13 9.85
CA ALA A 104 3.43 24.35 10.21
C ALA A 104 4.43 25.35 10.78
N THR A 105 4.64 26.45 10.08
CA THR A 105 5.35 27.59 10.64
C THR A 105 4.48 28.20 11.73
N VAL A 106 4.94 28.13 12.98
CA VAL A 106 4.44 29.00 14.03
C VAL A 106 4.76 30.44 13.60
N LEU A 107 3.78 31.10 12.98
CA LEU A 107 3.80 32.55 12.84
C LEU A 107 3.90 33.11 14.27
N ALA A 108 4.93 33.92 14.47
CA ALA A 108 5.32 34.58 15.71
C ALA A 108 4.20 35.37 16.39
#